data_AF-A0A532UUQ2-F1
#
_entry.id   AF-A0A532UUQ2-F1
#
_cell.length_a   1.000
_cell.length_b   1.000
_cell.length_c   1.000
_cell.angle_alpha   90.00
_cell.angle_beta   90.00
_cell.angle_gamma   90.00
#
_symmetry.space_group_name_H-M   'P 1'
#
loop_
_entity.id
_entity.type
_entity.pdbx_description
1 polymer ?
#
loop_
_entity_poly.entity_id
_entity_poly.type
_entity_poly.pdbx_seq_one_letter_code
_entity_poly.pdbx_strand_id
1 'polypeptide(L)'
;MNHADNIERRIEQLHIATAAETDKRILDDAFVALHKGLQSQRLSVRQMIANSRIVRPAAVAAVILMAFALLLSTLNKEDVTLESLRSTLDNAGNICISTFQAGQSDPSQQVWTSQNLKVRLLKIGSGGQVQFALWDIPNKVKMTVYLSTVQTQPLTEQMLAELEKSVTPYSDITPFSHIRDIPDSARWSRIDDPAVAADVPGTEVYELVWTEQGTTSEIVIYRKWRVFIGARTNLPGRAESYVKSEPGQEYKLESFVIITYPSEREIQDLVANTFGPPDSRRDGPEYRGTPGANR
;
A
#
# COMPACT_ATOMS: atom_id res chain seq x y z
N MET A 1 -43.47 6.90 26.27
CA MET A 1 -42.42 7.84 25.87
C MET A 1 -41.10 7.13 26.02
N ASN A 2 -40.35 6.97 24.92
CA ASN A 2 -39.12 6.19 24.88
C ASN A 2 -37.93 7.09 25.24
N HIS A 3 -36.94 6.57 25.98
CA HIS A 3 -35.79 7.35 26.45
C HIS A 3 -34.87 7.83 25.31
N ALA A 4 -34.93 7.20 24.14
CA ALA A 4 -34.16 7.58 22.95
C ALA A 4 -34.59 8.94 22.36
N ASP A 5 -35.90 9.24 22.34
CA ASP A 5 -36.45 10.49 21.77
C ASP A 5 -36.02 11.75 22.57
N ASN A 6 -35.54 11.57 23.81
CA ASN A 6 -35.10 12.66 24.69
C ASN A 6 -33.62 13.02 24.46
N ILE A 7 -32.82 12.10 23.90
CA ILE A 7 -31.41 12.34 23.61
C ILE A 7 -31.25 13.09 22.28
N GLU A 8 -31.98 12.69 21.23
CA GLU A 8 -31.96 13.40 19.94
C GLU A 8 -32.41 14.86 20.09
N ARG A 9 -33.47 15.10 20.87
CA ARG A 9 -33.97 16.46 21.14
C ARG A 9 -33.00 17.30 21.98
N ARG A 10 -32.18 16.68 22.84
CA ARG A 10 -31.12 17.37 23.61
C ARG A 10 -29.88 17.68 22.76
N ILE A 11 -29.58 16.83 21.78
CA ILE A 11 -28.49 17.06 20.83
C ILE A 11 -28.86 18.21 19.87
N GLU A 12 -30.11 18.28 19.41
CA GLU A 12 -30.60 19.43 18.63
C GLU A 12 -30.57 20.76 19.42
N GLN A 13 -30.80 20.72 20.73
CA GLN A 13 -30.74 21.91 21.61
C GLN A 13 -29.31 22.37 21.93
N LEU A 14 -28.30 21.54 21.66
CA LEU A 14 -26.88 21.88 21.86
C LEU A 14 -26.20 22.44 20.61
N HIS A 15 -26.98 22.94 19.62
CA HIS A 15 -26.49 23.84 18.58
C HIS A 15 -25.94 25.14 19.20
N ILE A 16 -24.76 25.06 19.80
CA ILE A 16 -23.88 26.20 20.02
C ILE A 16 -23.23 26.44 18.65
N ALA A 17 -24.03 26.97 17.72
CA ALA A 17 -23.50 27.65 16.56
C ALA A 17 -22.98 28.99 17.09
N THR A 18 -21.71 29.05 17.44
CA THR A 18 -21.02 30.32 17.59
C THR A 18 -21.01 30.99 16.22
N ALA A 19 -21.32 32.29 16.19
CA ALA A 19 -21.22 33.04 14.95
C ALA A 19 -19.78 32.93 14.43
N ALA A 20 -19.58 32.83 13.11
CA ALA A 20 -18.25 32.67 12.50
C ALA A 20 -17.24 33.76 12.96
N GLU A 21 -17.74 34.93 13.35
CA GLU A 21 -16.96 36.04 13.92
C GLU A 21 -16.44 35.73 15.33
N THR A 22 -17.20 34.97 16.12
CA THR A 22 -16.79 34.51 17.46
C THR A 22 -15.72 33.43 17.35
N ASP A 23 -15.86 32.49 16.43
CA ASP A 23 -14.85 31.45 16.16
C ASP A 23 -13.56 32.06 15.62
N LYS A 24 -13.68 33.01 14.69
CA LYS A 24 -12.54 33.77 14.19
C LYS A 24 -11.83 34.54 15.31
N ARG A 25 -12.57 35.21 16.20
CA ARG A 25 -11.98 35.93 17.34
C ARG A 25 -11.27 34.98 18.30
N ILE A 26 -11.84 33.82 18.59
CA ILE A 26 -11.21 32.80 19.44
C ILE A 26 -9.91 32.29 18.81
N LEU A 27 -9.90 32.05 17.51
CA LEU A 27 -8.71 31.62 16.78
C LEU A 27 -7.64 32.73 16.75
N ASP A 28 -8.03 33.98 16.47
CA ASP A 28 -7.12 35.12 16.46
C ASP A 28 -6.50 35.35 17.85
N ASP A 29 -7.29 35.26 18.92
CA ASP A 29 -6.80 35.37 20.31
C ASP A 29 -5.85 34.22 20.67
N ALA A 30 -6.16 33.00 20.22
CA ALA A 30 -5.29 31.83 20.40
C ALA A 30 -3.96 31.98 19.65
N PHE A 31 -3.97 32.50 18.42
CA PHE A 31 -2.75 32.76 17.65
C PHE A 31 -1.93 33.91 18.23
N VAL A 32 -2.56 34.97 18.74
CA VAL A 32 -1.88 36.07 19.45
C VAL A 32 -1.24 35.54 20.74
N ALA A 33 -1.94 34.71 21.51
CA ALA A 33 -1.38 34.10 22.72
C ALA A 33 -0.21 33.16 22.40
N LEU A 34 -0.31 32.35 21.35
CA LEU A 34 0.76 31.47 20.87
C LEU A 34 1.98 32.26 20.41
N HIS A 35 1.77 33.34 19.65
CA HIS A 35 2.86 34.19 19.17
C HIS A 35 3.56 34.93 20.32
N LYS A 36 2.80 35.38 21.32
CA LYS A 36 3.33 36.00 22.55
C LYS A 36 4.12 34.99 23.39
N GLY A 37 3.68 33.73 23.44
CA GLY A 37 4.41 32.62 24.04
C GLY A 37 5.74 32.34 23.34
N LEU A 38 5.74 32.30 22.01
CA LEU A 38 6.94 32.04 21.21
C LEU A 38 7.95 33.20 21.22
N GLN A 39 7.49 34.46 21.27
CA GLN A 39 8.38 35.62 21.44
C GLN A 39 8.96 35.70 22.86
N SER A 40 8.20 35.30 23.89
CA SER A 40 8.71 35.24 25.28
C SER A 40 9.81 34.19 25.48
N GLN A 41 9.93 33.20 24.58
CA GLN A 41 10.99 32.18 24.60
C GLN A 41 12.30 32.60 23.91
N ARG A 42 12.34 33.71 23.16
CA ARG A 42 13.57 34.14 22.44
C ARG A 42 14.36 35.28 23.10
N LEU A 43 13.92 35.80 24.26
CA LEU A 43 14.57 36.93 24.93
C LEU A 43 15.10 36.70 26.34
N SER A 44 15.08 35.48 26.91
CA SER A 44 15.61 35.26 28.28
C SER A 44 16.64 34.16 28.46
N VAL A 45 17.06 33.45 27.39
CA VAL A 45 18.01 32.33 27.50
C VAL A 45 19.44 32.77 27.90
N ARG A 46 19.80 34.06 27.71
CA ARG A 46 21.09 34.60 28.18
C ARG A 46 21.07 35.16 29.61
N GLN A 47 19.90 35.32 30.25
CA GLN A 47 19.81 35.88 31.62
C GLN A 47 19.40 34.86 32.68
N MET A 48 19.01 33.63 32.31
CA MET A 48 18.63 32.57 33.26
C MET A 48 19.71 31.49 33.49
N ILE A 49 21.00 31.85 33.41
CA ILE A 49 22.10 31.00 33.94
C ILE A 49 22.59 31.50 35.32
N ALA A 50 22.06 32.62 35.82
CA ALA A 50 22.33 33.08 37.18
C ALA A 50 21.06 32.96 38.04
N ASN A 51 21.09 32.02 38.99
CA ASN A 51 20.28 31.99 40.21
C ASN A 51 18.79 31.63 40.08
N SER A 52 18.45 30.36 40.32
CA SER A 52 17.80 29.96 41.59
C SER A 52 17.30 28.51 41.54
N ARG A 53 17.37 27.90 42.72
CA ARG A 53 17.00 26.53 43.04
C ARG A 53 15.49 26.41 43.30
N ILE A 54 14.93 25.28 42.86
CA ILE A 54 13.76 24.56 43.42
C ILE A 54 12.37 25.13 43.02
N VAL A 55 11.41 24.19 42.80
CA VAL A 55 9.97 24.31 42.41
C VAL A 55 9.78 24.29 40.86
N ARG A 56 9.27 23.26 40.13
CA ARG A 56 8.37 22.11 40.34
C ARG A 56 8.57 21.07 39.19
N PRO A 57 8.73 19.75 39.43
CA PRO A 57 8.71 18.74 38.36
C PRO A 57 7.29 18.20 38.02
N ALA A 58 6.24 18.70 38.67
CA ALA A 58 4.88 18.13 38.51
C ALA A 58 4.09 18.65 37.28
N ALA A 59 4.37 19.86 36.79
CA ALA A 59 3.62 20.45 35.67
C ALA A 59 4.09 19.94 34.30
N VAL A 60 5.39 19.64 34.15
CA VAL A 60 5.96 19.15 32.88
C VAL A 60 5.55 17.71 32.59
N ALA A 61 5.45 16.86 33.62
CA ALA A 61 5.01 15.47 33.46
C ALA A 61 3.54 15.38 33.02
N ALA A 62 2.65 16.23 33.54
CA ALA A 62 1.23 16.23 33.17
C ALA A 62 0.99 16.69 31.72
N VAL A 63 1.77 17.66 31.22
CA VAL A 63 1.67 18.13 29.82
C VAL A 63 2.23 17.10 28.85
N ILE A 64 3.31 16.40 29.22
CA ILE A 64 3.86 15.30 28.41
C ILE A 64 2.88 14.11 28.39
N LEU A 65 2.27 13.77 29.53
CA LEU A 65 1.24 12.72 29.60
C LEU A 65 -0.05 13.09 28.87
N MET A 66 -0.46 14.37 28.86
CA MET A 66 -1.61 14.84 28.08
C MET A 66 -1.29 14.85 26.58
N ALA A 67 -0.07 15.22 26.17
CA ALA A 67 0.36 15.13 24.78
C ALA A 67 0.47 13.66 24.31
N PHE A 68 0.95 12.75 25.17
CA PHE A 68 0.94 11.31 24.89
C PHE A 68 -0.47 10.73 24.88
N ALA A 69 -1.34 11.13 25.81
CA ALA A 69 -2.73 10.69 25.85
C ALA A 69 -3.54 11.23 24.67
N LEU A 70 -3.26 12.45 24.19
CA LEU A 70 -3.85 13.02 22.97
C LEU A 70 -3.31 12.33 21.70
N LEU A 71 -2.03 11.92 21.66
CA LEU A 71 -1.49 11.07 20.59
C LEU A 71 -2.11 9.65 20.58
N LEU A 72 -2.43 9.10 21.77
CA LEU A 72 -3.02 7.76 21.91
C LEU A 72 -4.54 7.75 21.76
N SER A 73 -5.24 8.87 21.95
CA SER A 73 -6.70 8.96 21.81
C SER A 73 -7.17 9.26 20.39
N THR A 74 -6.28 9.63 19.47
CA THR A 74 -6.53 9.66 18.02
C THR A 74 -6.38 8.29 17.34
N LEU A 75 -5.93 7.26 18.06
CA LEU A 75 -5.76 5.86 17.59
C LEU A 75 -7.02 4.99 17.79
N ASN A 76 -8.22 5.58 17.79
CA ASN A 76 -9.49 4.87 18.08
C ASN A 76 -10.34 4.52 16.85
N LYS A 77 -9.67 4.25 15.72
CA LYS A 77 -10.17 3.35 14.68
C LYS A 77 -9.05 2.33 14.50
N GLU A 78 -9.35 1.03 14.45
CA GLU A 78 -8.31 0.00 14.24
C GLU A 78 -7.54 0.33 12.95
N ASP A 79 -6.38 0.98 13.09
CA ASP A 79 -5.58 1.42 11.96
C ASP A 79 -5.03 0.18 11.26
N VAL A 80 -5.21 0.10 9.94
CA VAL A 80 -4.62 -0.98 9.16
C VAL A 80 -3.11 -0.93 9.31
N THR A 81 -2.55 -1.95 9.93
CA THR A 81 -1.09 -2.12 10.04
C THR A 81 -0.56 -2.77 8.76
N LEU A 82 0.73 -2.58 8.47
CA LEU A 82 1.37 -3.27 7.34
C LEU A 82 1.29 -4.80 7.47
N GLU A 83 1.31 -5.32 8.70
CA GLU A 83 1.12 -6.74 8.99
C GLU A 83 -0.29 -7.21 8.66
N SER A 84 -1.31 -6.46 9.08
CA SER A 84 -2.71 -6.73 8.74
C SER A 84 -2.94 -6.72 7.23
N LEU A 85 -2.32 -5.77 6.52
CA LEU A 85 -2.39 -5.71 5.06
C LEU A 85 -1.82 -6.97 4.39
N ARG A 86 -0.63 -7.41 4.83
CA ARG A 86 0.00 -8.62 4.31
C ARG A 86 -0.83 -9.86 4.60
N SER A 87 -1.31 -10.01 5.83
CA SER A 87 -2.19 -11.12 6.20
C SER A 87 -3.47 -11.13 5.37
N THR A 88 -4.04 -9.96 5.08
CA THR A 88 -5.23 -9.84 4.24
C THR A 88 -4.97 -10.33 2.82
N LEU A 89 -3.81 -9.99 2.25
CA LEU A 89 -3.41 -10.50 0.95
C LEU A 89 -3.10 -12.01 1.00
N ASP A 90 -2.48 -12.51 2.05
CA ASP A 90 -2.22 -13.96 2.23
C ASP A 90 -3.52 -14.78 2.29
N ASN A 91 -4.58 -14.18 2.84
CA ASN A 91 -5.90 -14.80 2.93
C ASN A 91 -6.72 -14.66 1.63
N ALA A 92 -6.29 -13.82 0.69
CA ALA A 92 -6.96 -13.72 -0.59
C ALA A 92 -6.62 -14.94 -1.46
N GLY A 93 -7.60 -15.81 -1.67
CA GLY A 93 -7.39 -17.07 -2.39
C GLY A 93 -6.89 -16.88 -3.83
N ASN A 94 -7.32 -15.81 -4.49
CA ASN A 94 -6.92 -15.44 -5.85
C ASN A 94 -6.58 -13.95 -5.93
N ILE A 95 -5.45 -13.63 -6.55
CA ILE A 95 -4.99 -12.26 -6.75
C ILE A 95 -4.46 -12.09 -8.17
N CYS A 96 -4.76 -10.95 -8.79
CA CYS A 96 -4.05 -10.42 -9.94
C CYS A 96 -3.40 -9.09 -9.58
N ILE A 97 -2.10 -8.97 -9.83
CA ILE A 97 -1.32 -7.75 -9.64
C ILE A 97 -0.92 -7.25 -11.02
N SER A 98 -1.36 -6.05 -11.37
CA SER A 98 -0.99 -5.39 -12.61
C SER A 98 -0.08 -4.21 -12.29
N THR A 99 1.17 -4.25 -12.77
CA THR A 99 2.20 -3.26 -12.48
C THR A 99 2.35 -2.28 -13.63
N PHE A 100 2.38 -0.99 -13.32
CA PHE A 100 2.44 0.11 -14.26
C PHE A 100 3.63 1.01 -13.94
N GLN A 101 4.28 1.52 -14.98
CA GLN A 101 5.24 2.61 -14.86
C GLN A 101 4.49 3.94 -14.86
N ALA A 102 5.08 4.98 -14.24
CA ALA A 102 4.49 6.31 -14.26
C ALA A 102 4.20 6.79 -15.69
N GLY A 103 2.98 7.30 -15.90
CA GLY A 103 2.52 7.80 -17.20
C GLY A 103 2.09 6.73 -18.21
N GLN A 104 2.14 5.43 -17.87
CA GLN A 104 1.65 4.36 -18.75
C GLN A 104 0.19 4.00 -18.43
N SER A 105 -0.60 3.73 -19.47
CA SER A 105 -1.96 3.21 -19.35
C SER A 105 -2.04 1.69 -19.38
N ASP A 106 -1.03 1.03 -19.95
CA ASP A 106 -0.94 -0.43 -20.03
C ASP A 106 0.05 -0.97 -18.98
N PRO A 107 -0.24 -2.12 -18.35
CA PRO A 107 0.67 -2.71 -17.38
C PRO A 107 1.91 -3.27 -18.07
N SER A 108 3.10 -3.00 -17.51
CA SER A 108 4.36 -3.61 -17.96
C SER A 108 4.43 -5.09 -17.61
N GLN A 109 3.74 -5.48 -16.53
CA GLN A 109 3.69 -6.84 -16.00
C GLN A 109 2.33 -7.10 -15.37
N GLN A 110 1.84 -8.33 -15.50
CA GLN A 110 0.70 -8.83 -14.73
C GLN A 110 1.02 -10.20 -14.14
N VAL A 111 0.64 -10.41 -12.88
CA VAL A 111 0.85 -11.67 -12.15
C VAL A 111 -0.47 -12.13 -11.56
N TRP A 112 -0.96 -13.29 -12.00
CA TRP A 112 -2.08 -13.97 -11.37
C TRP A 112 -1.56 -15.09 -10.48
N THR A 113 -2.07 -15.17 -9.26
CA THR A 113 -1.79 -16.25 -8.32
C THR A 113 -3.11 -16.82 -7.84
N SER A 114 -3.24 -18.15 -7.88
CA SER A 114 -4.39 -18.87 -7.32
C SER A 114 -3.91 -19.93 -6.35
N GLN A 115 -4.32 -19.81 -5.09
CA GLN A 115 -3.97 -20.76 -4.04
C GLN A 115 -4.69 -22.09 -4.23
N ASN A 116 -5.98 -22.04 -4.62
CA ASN A 116 -6.80 -23.23 -4.84
C ASN A 116 -6.31 -24.05 -6.03
N LEU A 117 -6.09 -23.39 -7.18
CA LEU A 117 -5.58 -24.05 -8.37
C LEU A 117 -4.09 -24.38 -8.26
N LYS A 118 -3.38 -23.77 -7.30
CA LYS A 118 -1.93 -23.85 -7.14
C LYS A 118 -1.21 -23.48 -8.44
N VAL A 119 -1.65 -22.40 -9.08
CA VAL A 119 -1.04 -21.87 -10.30
C VAL A 119 -0.56 -20.44 -10.11
N ARG A 120 0.52 -20.10 -10.81
CA ARG A 120 0.98 -18.72 -10.99
C ARG A 120 1.13 -18.45 -12.47
N LEU A 121 0.55 -17.35 -12.96
CA LEU A 121 0.67 -16.90 -14.33
C LEU A 121 1.33 -15.53 -14.34
N LEU A 122 2.40 -15.39 -15.11
CA LEU A 122 3.08 -14.13 -15.38
C LEU A 122 2.83 -13.75 -16.84
N LYS A 123 2.50 -12.48 -17.06
CA LYS A 123 2.44 -11.85 -18.38
C LYS A 123 3.38 -10.65 -18.37
N ILE A 124 4.29 -10.57 -19.33
CA ILE A 124 5.20 -9.43 -19.52
C ILE A 124 5.04 -8.89 -20.93
N GLY A 125 5.10 -7.56 -21.05
CA GLY A 125 5.02 -6.85 -22.32
C GLY A 125 3.60 -6.48 -22.73
N SER A 126 3.52 -5.68 -23.79
CA SER A 126 2.27 -5.16 -24.36
C SER A 126 2.24 -5.39 -25.88
N GLY A 127 1.05 -5.28 -26.47
CA GLY A 127 0.86 -5.44 -27.92
C GLY A 127 1.23 -6.83 -28.44
N GLY A 128 1.96 -6.89 -29.57
CA GLY A 128 2.32 -8.15 -30.24
C GLY A 128 3.51 -8.91 -29.65
N GLN A 129 4.15 -8.39 -28.60
CA GLN A 129 5.34 -8.98 -27.97
C GLN A 129 5.09 -9.40 -26.52
N VAL A 130 3.93 -10.01 -26.27
CA VAL A 130 3.56 -10.50 -24.96
C VAL A 130 4.21 -11.87 -24.72
N GLN A 131 4.81 -12.03 -23.55
CA GLN A 131 5.31 -13.30 -23.05
C GLN A 131 4.44 -13.77 -21.90
N PHE A 132 4.11 -15.05 -21.88
CA PHE A 132 3.44 -15.68 -20.75
C PHE A 132 4.34 -16.76 -20.13
N ALA A 133 4.29 -16.88 -18.82
CA ALA A 133 4.86 -18.00 -18.08
C ALA A 133 3.86 -18.50 -17.05
N LEU A 134 3.48 -19.78 -17.15
CA LEU A 134 2.60 -20.47 -16.23
C LEU A 134 3.43 -21.48 -15.43
N TRP A 135 3.31 -21.42 -14.10
CA TRP A 135 3.73 -22.47 -13.20
C TRP A 135 2.47 -23.21 -12.74
N ASP A 136 2.29 -24.44 -13.23
CA ASP A 136 1.18 -25.32 -12.89
C ASP A 136 1.70 -26.41 -11.94
N ILE A 137 1.59 -26.15 -10.64
CA ILE A 137 2.16 -27.00 -9.58
C ILE A 137 1.49 -28.39 -9.55
N PRO A 138 0.14 -28.51 -9.63
CA PRO A 138 -0.51 -29.82 -9.64
C PRO A 138 -0.07 -30.71 -10.80
N ASN A 139 0.10 -30.13 -12.00
CA ASN A 139 0.57 -30.87 -13.18
C ASN A 139 2.09 -30.94 -13.28
N LYS A 140 2.83 -30.31 -12.36
CA LYS A 140 4.31 -30.29 -12.30
C LYS A 140 4.96 -29.82 -13.60
N VAL A 141 4.38 -28.80 -14.23
CA VAL A 141 4.91 -28.21 -15.46
C VAL A 141 5.09 -26.71 -15.33
N LYS A 142 6.10 -26.19 -16.02
CA LYS A 142 6.20 -24.79 -16.40
C LYS A 142 5.92 -24.69 -17.89
N MET A 143 4.99 -23.83 -18.26
CA MET A 143 4.70 -23.52 -19.66
C MET A 143 5.08 -22.08 -19.94
N THR A 144 5.68 -21.81 -21.10
CA THR A 144 5.97 -20.46 -21.57
C THR A 144 5.36 -20.25 -22.95
N VAL A 145 4.83 -19.06 -23.19
CA VAL A 145 4.39 -18.64 -24.52
C VAL A 145 5.23 -17.44 -24.96
N TYR A 146 5.86 -17.57 -26.11
CA TYR A 146 6.56 -16.49 -26.79
C TYR A 146 6.31 -16.58 -28.29
N LEU A 147 5.93 -15.46 -28.93
CA LEU A 147 5.61 -15.41 -30.36
C LEU A 147 4.62 -16.53 -30.78
N SER A 148 3.59 -16.76 -29.97
CA SER A 148 2.58 -17.83 -30.16
C SER A 148 3.09 -19.27 -30.08
N THR A 149 4.36 -19.49 -29.71
CA THR A 149 4.91 -20.83 -29.48
C THR A 149 4.79 -21.17 -28.01
N VAL A 150 4.12 -22.28 -27.71
CA VAL A 150 4.03 -22.84 -26.35
C VAL A 150 5.20 -23.80 -26.15
N GLN A 151 5.99 -23.59 -25.10
CA GLN A 151 7.00 -24.54 -24.64
C GLN A 151 6.59 -25.06 -23.27
N THR A 152 6.74 -26.37 -23.07
CA THR A 152 6.43 -27.04 -21.80
C THR A 152 7.68 -27.72 -21.29
N GLN A 153 8.01 -27.50 -20.02
CA GLN A 153 9.09 -28.19 -19.34
C GLN A 153 8.62 -28.72 -17.98
N PRO A 154 9.16 -29.85 -17.50
CA PRO A 154 8.92 -30.30 -16.14
C PRO A 154 9.35 -29.25 -15.12
N LEU A 155 8.57 -29.13 -14.05
CA LEU A 155 8.90 -28.29 -12.92
C LEU A 155 9.94 -29.00 -12.06
N THR A 156 11.13 -28.40 -11.90
CA THR A 156 12.18 -28.97 -11.04
C THR A 156 12.01 -28.51 -9.59
N GLU A 157 12.62 -29.23 -8.64
CA GLU A 157 12.66 -28.81 -7.23
C GLU A 157 13.32 -27.45 -7.05
N GLN A 158 14.37 -27.15 -7.85
CA GLN A 158 14.99 -25.84 -7.85
C GLN A 158 14.00 -24.75 -8.28
N MET A 159 13.23 -24.99 -9.35
CA MET A 159 12.22 -24.04 -9.82
C MET A 159 11.09 -23.84 -8.82
N LEU A 160 10.71 -24.90 -8.08
CA LEU A 160 9.76 -24.81 -6.97
C LEU A 160 10.33 -23.97 -5.83
N ALA A 161 11.58 -24.19 -5.43
CA ALA A 161 12.23 -23.40 -4.39
C ALA A 161 12.41 -21.93 -4.81
N GLU A 162 12.70 -21.66 -6.08
CA GLU A 162 12.73 -20.31 -6.65
C GLU A 162 11.32 -19.70 -6.71
N LEU A 163 10.30 -20.49 -7.02
CA LEU A 163 8.92 -20.06 -6.95
C LEU A 163 8.60 -19.66 -5.51
N GLU A 164 8.80 -20.53 -4.52
CA GLU A 164 8.57 -20.25 -3.09
C GLU A 164 9.35 -19.02 -2.60
N LYS A 165 10.61 -18.83 -3.03
CA LYS A 165 11.40 -17.63 -2.71
C LYS A 165 10.89 -16.36 -3.41
N SER A 166 10.37 -16.49 -4.63
CA SER A 166 9.71 -15.40 -5.38
C SER A 166 8.22 -15.26 -5.06
N VAL A 167 7.70 -16.08 -4.14
CA VAL A 167 6.36 -16.04 -3.54
C VAL A 167 6.42 -15.20 -2.25
N THR A 168 7.11 -14.07 -2.27
CA THR A 168 6.50 -12.88 -1.68
C THR A 168 5.72 -12.24 -2.82
N PRO A 169 4.42 -12.58 -3.01
CA PRO A 169 3.58 -11.99 -4.07
C PRO A 169 3.49 -10.46 -3.92
N TYR A 170 3.92 -9.96 -2.77
CA TYR A 170 3.83 -8.58 -2.35
C TYR A 170 5.11 -7.79 -2.55
N SER A 171 6.18 -8.31 -3.17
CA SER A 171 7.32 -7.43 -3.50
C SER A 171 6.88 -6.25 -4.38
N ASP A 172 5.85 -6.48 -5.20
CA ASP A 172 5.31 -5.48 -6.11
C ASP A 172 4.17 -4.67 -5.45
N ILE A 173 3.59 -5.15 -4.34
CA ILE A 173 2.52 -4.45 -3.61
C ILE A 173 3.09 -3.65 -2.43
N THR A 174 3.99 -4.24 -1.66
CA THR A 174 4.59 -3.68 -0.44
C THR A 174 6.07 -3.40 -0.66
N PRO A 175 6.60 -2.29 -0.13
CA PRO A 175 7.97 -1.86 -0.40
C PRO A 175 9.05 -2.72 0.27
N PHE A 176 8.67 -3.64 1.15
CA PHE A 176 9.59 -4.50 1.90
C PHE A 176 9.06 -5.93 1.89
N SER A 177 9.95 -6.92 1.86
CA SER A 177 9.57 -8.33 1.95
C SER A 177 9.24 -8.73 3.39
N HIS A 178 10.00 -8.25 4.37
CA HIS A 178 9.77 -8.51 5.79
C HIS A 178 9.54 -7.22 6.57
N ILE A 179 8.75 -7.29 7.66
CA ILE A 179 8.49 -6.12 8.51
C ILE A 179 9.79 -5.62 9.16
N ARG A 180 10.70 -6.55 9.48
CA ARG A 180 12.04 -6.24 10.00
C ARG A 180 12.93 -5.47 9.02
N ASP A 181 12.57 -5.41 7.74
CA ASP A 181 13.33 -4.70 6.71
C ASP A 181 12.90 -3.22 6.62
N ILE A 182 11.81 -2.84 7.31
CA ILE A 182 11.35 -1.46 7.39
C ILE A 182 12.35 -0.68 8.25
N PRO A 183 12.91 0.44 7.75
CA PRO A 183 13.87 1.22 8.53
C PRO A 183 13.18 1.91 9.71
N ASP A 184 13.92 2.10 10.80
CA ASP A 184 13.43 2.79 12.02
C ASP A 184 12.96 4.23 11.74
N SER A 185 13.45 4.85 10.66
CA SER A 185 13.02 6.18 10.22
C SER A 185 11.68 6.21 9.49
N ALA A 186 11.11 5.04 9.17
CA ALA A 186 9.86 4.94 8.46
C ALA A 186 8.70 5.47 9.30
N ARG A 187 7.75 6.16 8.65
CA ARG A 187 6.52 6.63 9.29
C ARG A 187 5.33 6.11 8.51
N TRP A 188 4.47 5.38 9.21
CA TRP A 188 3.19 4.91 8.71
C TRP A 188 2.08 5.83 9.23
N SER A 189 1.24 6.33 8.33
CA SER A 189 0.13 7.21 8.71
C SER A 189 -1.06 7.03 7.76
N ARG A 190 -2.26 7.10 8.32
CA ARG A 190 -3.49 7.29 7.56
C ARG A 190 -3.52 8.70 6.97
N ILE A 191 -4.01 8.83 5.73
CA ILE A 191 -4.18 10.10 5.05
C ILE A 191 -5.67 10.43 4.97
N ASP A 192 -6.08 11.52 5.63
CA ASP A 192 -7.47 12.00 5.63
C ASP A 192 -7.69 13.18 4.65
N ASP A 193 -6.73 13.44 3.76
CA ASP A 193 -6.87 14.46 2.72
C ASP A 193 -7.96 14.07 1.70
N PRO A 194 -9.07 14.83 1.61
CA PRO A 194 -10.15 14.53 0.68
C PRO A 194 -9.72 14.53 -0.79
N ALA A 195 -8.71 15.33 -1.15
CA ALA A 195 -8.21 15.38 -2.52
C ALA A 195 -7.55 14.05 -2.91
N VAL A 196 -6.82 13.43 -1.99
CA VAL A 196 -6.19 12.12 -2.19
C VAL A 196 -7.23 11.00 -2.19
N ALA A 197 -8.24 11.07 -1.31
CA ALA A 197 -9.31 10.07 -1.26
C ALA A 197 -10.24 10.12 -2.49
N ALA A 198 -10.34 11.27 -3.16
CA ALA A 198 -11.15 11.44 -4.37
C ALA A 198 -10.60 10.65 -5.57
N ASP A 199 -9.30 10.37 -5.62
CA ASP A 199 -8.66 9.63 -6.71
C ASP A 199 -9.16 8.18 -6.82
N VAL A 200 -9.50 7.56 -5.68
CA VAL A 200 -10.07 6.21 -5.61
C VAL A 200 -11.24 6.19 -4.61
N PRO A 201 -12.47 6.52 -5.07
CA PRO A 201 -13.62 6.63 -4.19
C PRO A 201 -13.91 5.36 -3.39
N GLY A 202 -14.31 5.53 -2.13
CA GLY A 202 -14.66 4.42 -1.24
C GLY A 202 -13.45 3.67 -0.65
N THR A 203 -12.27 4.29 -0.67
CA THR A 203 -11.05 3.74 -0.06
C THR A 203 -10.58 4.55 1.14
N GLU A 204 -9.92 3.87 2.08
CA GLU A 204 -9.06 4.47 3.08
C GLU A 204 -7.62 4.45 2.55
N VAL A 205 -6.90 5.55 2.75
CA VAL A 205 -5.55 5.75 2.20
C VAL A 205 -4.53 5.74 3.33
N TYR A 206 -3.49 4.93 3.16
CA TYR A 206 -2.38 4.86 4.08
C TYR A 206 -1.06 5.14 3.36
N GLU A 207 -0.14 5.77 4.06
CA GLU A 207 1.13 6.21 3.53
C GLU A 207 2.30 5.77 4.42
N LEU A 208 3.31 5.18 3.81
CA LEU A 208 4.61 4.89 4.40
C LEU A 208 5.65 5.83 3.78
N VAL A 209 6.31 6.64 4.59
CA VAL A 209 7.46 7.45 4.14
C VAL A 209 8.73 6.98 4.83
N TRP A 210 9.83 6.87 4.09
CA TRP A 210 11.13 6.50 4.65
C TRP A 210 12.29 7.06 3.82
N THR A 211 13.49 6.94 4.37
CA THR A 211 14.75 7.30 3.71
C THR A 211 15.58 6.06 3.47
N GLU A 212 16.14 5.95 2.27
CA GLU A 212 17.05 4.88 1.86
C GLU A 212 18.44 5.49 1.64
N GLN A 213 19.47 4.91 2.26
CA GLN A 213 20.85 5.29 1.97
C GLN A 213 21.36 4.48 0.78
N GLY A 214 21.93 5.15 -0.22
CA GLY A 214 22.57 4.46 -1.34
C GLY A 214 23.72 3.58 -0.87
N THR A 215 23.83 2.38 -1.42
CA THR A 215 24.86 1.37 -1.06
C THR A 215 26.31 1.84 -1.31
N THR A 216 26.51 2.84 -2.14
CA THR A 216 27.82 3.34 -2.58
C THR A 216 27.97 4.87 -2.52
N SER A 217 26.96 5.60 -2.04
CA SER A 217 26.97 7.07 -2.03
C SER A 217 26.26 7.63 -0.80
N GLU A 218 26.71 8.78 -0.30
CA GLU A 218 26.01 9.58 0.73
C GLU A 218 24.64 10.14 0.24
N ILE A 219 24.21 9.79 -0.96
CA ILE A 219 22.93 10.21 -1.52
C ILE A 219 21.80 9.51 -0.76
N VAL A 220 20.99 10.31 -0.07
CA VAL A 220 19.77 9.89 0.60
C VAL A 220 18.62 9.95 -0.40
N ILE A 221 17.97 8.82 -0.64
CA ILE A 221 16.76 8.73 -1.45
C ILE A 221 15.55 8.77 -0.51
N TYR A 222 14.60 9.65 -0.80
CA TYR A 222 13.35 9.75 -0.05
C TYR A 222 12.29 8.96 -0.78
N ARG A 223 11.74 7.96 -0.10
CA ARG A 223 10.71 7.08 -0.62
C ARG A 223 9.38 7.38 0.05
N LYS A 224 8.31 7.17 -0.70
CA LYS A 224 6.94 7.25 -0.22
C LYS A 224 6.14 6.17 -0.93
N TRP A 225 5.41 5.37 -0.17
CA TRP A 225 4.52 4.35 -0.67
C TRP A 225 3.12 4.60 -0.14
N ARG A 226 2.13 4.55 -1.02
CA ARG A 226 0.73 4.81 -0.68
C ARG A 226 -0.11 3.61 -1.07
N VAL A 227 -1.01 3.19 -0.21
CA VAL A 227 -1.95 2.09 -0.49
C VAL A 227 -3.38 2.55 -0.27
N PHE A 228 -4.25 2.12 -1.18
CA PHE A 228 -5.67 2.43 -1.18
C PHE A 228 -6.44 1.15 -0.87
N ILE A 229 -7.10 1.15 0.28
CA ILE A 229 -7.76 -0.03 0.86
C ILE A 229 -9.27 0.19 0.79
N GLY A 230 -10.01 -0.74 0.19
CA GLY A 230 -11.46 -0.64 0.10
C GLY A 230 -12.11 -0.60 1.49
N ALA A 231 -12.82 0.48 1.81
CA ALA A 231 -13.37 0.70 3.16
C ALA A 231 -14.38 -0.36 3.62
N ARG A 232 -14.93 -1.15 2.69
CA ARG A 232 -15.87 -2.25 2.97
C ARG A 232 -15.21 -3.63 2.96
N THR A 233 -14.17 -3.80 2.15
CA THR A 233 -13.55 -5.10 1.90
C THR A 233 -12.27 -5.29 2.70
N ASN A 234 -11.67 -4.21 3.19
CA ASN A 234 -10.32 -4.16 3.74
C ASN A 234 -9.24 -4.69 2.79
N LEU A 235 -9.57 -4.84 1.51
CA LEU A 235 -8.66 -5.34 0.49
C LEU A 235 -7.97 -4.15 -0.20
N PRO A 236 -6.64 -4.19 -0.40
CA PRO A 236 -5.97 -3.20 -1.22
C PRO A 236 -6.40 -3.35 -2.67
N GLY A 237 -6.74 -2.22 -3.30
CA GLY A 237 -7.09 -2.16 -4.73
C GLY A 237 -6.02 -1.46 -5.58
N ARG A 238 -5.21 -0.60 -4.95
CA ARG A 238 -4.12 0.14 -5.61
C ARG A 238 -2.99 0.39 -4.63
N ALA A 239 -1.76 0.35 -5.11
CA ALA A 239 -0.60 0.84 -4.37
C ALA A 239 0.30 1.66 -5.30
N GLU A 240 0.97 2.66 -4.75
CA GLU A 240 1.75 3.65 -5.50
C GLU A 240 3.10 3.85 -4.84
N SER A 241 4.15 3.88 -5.64
CA SER A 241 5.53 4.12 -5.21
C SER A 241 6.01 5.44 -5.76
N TYR A 242 6.55 6.27 -4.88
CA TYR A 242 7.05 7.60 -5.17
C TYR A 242 8.49 7.76 -4.68
N VAL A 243 9.22 8.62 -5.38
CA VAL A 243 10.61 8.95 -5.08
C VAL A 243 10.88 10.45 -5.20
N LYS A 244 11.82 10.95 -4.40
CA LYS A 244 12.49 12.23 -4.62
C LYS A 244 13.93 12.18 -4.12
N SER A 245 14.78 13.02 -4.71
CA SER A 245 16.23 13.04 -4.42
C SER A 245 16.60 14.07 -3.35
N GLU A 246 15.74 15.06 -3.07
CA GLU A 246 16.02 16.14 -2.12
C GLU A 246 14.80 16.44 -1.23
N PRO A 247 14.98 16.87 0.03
CA PRO A 247 13.88 17.20 0.94
C PRO A 247 12.88 18.22 0.39
N GLY A 248 13.36 19.22 -0.37
CA GLY A 248 12.55 20.30 -0.92
C GLY A 248 11.85 20.01 -2.25
N GLN A 249 12.14 18.86 -2.87
CA GLN A 249 11.48 18.46 -4.11
C GLN A 249 10.12 17.82 -3.84
N GLU A 250 9.26 17.90 -4.85
CA GLU A 250 8.01 17.13 -4.86
C GLU A 250 8.29 15.65 -5.13
N TYR A 251 7.48 14.79 -4.52
CA TYR A 251 7.50 13.36 -4.82
C TYR A 251 6.99 13.10 -6.23
N LYS A 252 7.78 12.37 -7.01
CA LYS A 252 7.38 11.89 -8.34
C LYS A 252 6.90 10.46 -8.24
N LEU A 253 5.77 10.15 -8.89
CA LEU A 253 5.31 8.77 -9.04
C LEU A 253 6.36 8.01 -9.87
N GLU A 254 6.82 6.89 -9.37
CA GLU A 254 7.77 6.00 -10.05
C GLU A 254 7.00 4.86 -10.72
N SER A 255 6.13 4.20 -9.95
CA SER A 255 5.30 3.09 -10.41
C SER A 255 4.02 3.00 -9.58
N PHE A 256 3.05 2.27 -10.09
CA PHE A 256 1.87 1.89 -9.31
C PHE A 256 1.41 0.49 -9.70
N VAL A 257 0.66 -0.14 -8.80
CA VAL A 257 0.02 -1.43 -9.02
C VAL A 257 -1.48 -1.32 -8.83
N ILE A 258 -2.21 -2.10 -9.63
CA ILE A 258 -3.64 -2.34 -9.46
C ILE A 258 -3.82 -3.79 -9.07
N ILE A 259 -4.59 -4.01 -8.01
CA ILE A 259 -4.78 -5.31 -7.38
C ILE A 259 -6.24 -5.70 -7.56
N THR A 260 -6.49 -6.83 -8.21
CA THR A 260 -7.82 -7.39 -8.40
C THR A 260 -7.89 -8.81 -7.87
N TYR A 261 -9.12 -9.28 -7.59
CA TYR A 261 -9.38 -10.56 -6.95
C TYR A 261 -10.25 -11.42 -7.88
N PRO A 262 -9.67 -11.98 -8.94
CA PRO A 262 -10.43 -12.75 -9.92
C PRO A 262 -10.99 -14.03 -9.31
N SER A 263 -12.16 -14.45 -9.80
CA SER A 263 -12.71 -15.75 -9.52
C SER A 263 -11.80 -16.86 -10.06
N GLU A 264 -11.94 -18.06 -9.50
CA GLU A 264 -11.19 -19.23 -9.96
C GLU A 264 -11.46 -19.52 -11.45
N ARG A 265 -12.71 -19.34 -11.87
CA ARG A 265 -13.14 -19.51 -13.25
C ARG A 265 -12.43 -18.55 -14.20
N GLU A 266 -12.30 -17.28 -13.85
CA GLU A 266 -11.60 -16.29 -14.69
C GLU A 266 -10.12 -16.67 -14.89
N ILE A 267 -9.46 -17.21 -13.87
CA ILE A 267 -8.08 -17.69 -13.98
C ILE A 267 -8.01 -18.94 -14.85
N GLN A 268 -8.92 -19.89 -14.65
CA GLN A 268 -9.00 -21.11 -15.47
C GLN A 268 -9.19 -20.78 -16.95
N ASP A 269 -10.14 -19.89 -17.25
CA ASP A 269 -10.45 -19.46 -18.62
C ASP A 269 -9.24 -18.74 -19.24
N LEU A 270 -8.58 -17.84 -18.51
CA LEU A 270 -7.36 -17.17 -18.96
C LEU A 270 -6.25 -18.18 -19.30
N VAL A 271 -6.03 -19.14 -18.41
CA VAL A 271 -5.00 -20.18 -18.59
C VAL A 271 -5.35 -21.11 -19.75
N ALA A 272 -6.62 -21.50 -19.91
CA ALA A 272 -7.09 -22.32 -21.02
C ALA A 272 -6.96 -21.60 -22.38
N ASN A 273 -7.32 -20.32 -22.43
CA ASN A 273 -7.21 -19.52 -23.65
C ASN A 273 -5.74 -19.26 -24.06
N THR A 274 -4.82 -19.28 -23.10
CA THR A 274 -3.39 -19.00 -23.36
C THR A 274 -2.59 -20.26 -23.69
N PHE A 275 -2.86 -21.37 -22.99
CA PHE A 275 -2.05 -22.59 -23.03
C PHE A 275 -2.80 -23.83 -23.55
N GLY A 276 -4.08 -23.69 -23.92
CA GLY A 276 -4.97 -24.81 -24.23
C GLY A 276 -5.58 -25.45 -22.98
N PRO A 277 -6.57 -26.35 -23.12
CA PRO A 277 -7.27 -26.99 -22.01
C PRO A 277 -6.34 -27.85 -21.14
N PRO A 278 -6.69 -28.14 -19.87
CA PRO A 278 -5.85 -28.93 -18.96
C PRO A 278 -5.37 -30.27 -19.53
N ASP A 279 -6.25 -30.97 -20.24
CA ASP A 279 -5.96 -32.31 -20.78
C ASP A 279 -4.88 -32.31 -21.86
N SER A 280 -4.72 -31.21 -22.62
CA SER A 280 -3.68 -31.08 -23.64
C SER A 280 -2.30 -30.71 -23.09
N ARG A 281 -2.17 -30.52 -21.77
CA ARG A 281 -0.92 -30.07 -21.12
C ARG A 281 -0.07 -31.23 -20.59
N ARG A 282 -0.61 -32.45 -20.60
CA ARG A 282 0.05 -33.67 -20.07
C ARG A 282 0.83 -34.44 -21.13
N ASP A 283 0.53 -34.22 -22.40
CA ASP A 283 1.33 -34.78 -23.47
C ASP A 283 2.70 -34.08 -23.40
N GLY A 284 3.77 -34.87 -23.36
CA GLY A 284 5.16 -34.38 -23.34
C GLY A 284 5.47 -33.52 -24.57
N PRO A 285 6.75 -33.23 -24.89
CA PRO A 285 7.10 -32.46 -26.08
C PRO A 285 6.85 -33.29 -27.35
N GLU A 286 5.61 -33.63 -27.65
CA GLU A 286 5.18 -33.93 -28.99
C GLU A 286 5.19 -32.61 -29.74
N TYR A 287 6.23 -32.47 -30.54
CA TYR A 287 6.37 -31.47 -31.57
C TYR A 287 5.11 -31.53 -32.45
N ARG A 288 4.06 -30.78 -32.11
CA ARG A 288 2.92 -30.54 -32.99
C ARG A 288 3.43 -29.59 -34.07
N GLY A 289 4.06 -30.17 -35.07
CA GLY A 289 4.42 -29.49 -36.31
C GLY A 289 3.20 -28.73 -36.83
N THR A 290 3.47 -27.53 -37.32
CA THR A 290 2.53 -26.63 -37.99
C THR A 290 1.53 -27.44 -38.84
N PRO A 291 0.20 -27.23 -38.70
CA PRO A 291 -0.76 -27.82 -39.62
C PRO A 291 -0.39 -27.33 -41.03
N GLY A 292 0.08 -28.26 -41.85
CA GLY A 292 0.38 -28.00 -43.25
C GLY A 292 -0.86 -27.42 -43.91
N ALA A 293 -0.66 -26.27 -44.56
CA ALA A 293 -1.58 -25.77 -45.56
C ALA A 293 -1.84 -26.89 -46.57
N ASN A 294 -3.05 -27.43 -46.56
CA ASN A 294 -3.54 -28.28 -47.62
C ASN A 294 -4.97 -27.86 -47.96
N ARG A 295 -5.02 -27.22 -49.13
CA ARG A 295 -6.15 -26.80 -49.98
C ARG A 295 -6.75 -25.43 -49.70
#